data_AF-A0A8D8KXM5-F1
#
_entry.id   AF-A0A8D8KXM5-F1
#
_cell.length_a   1.000
_cell.length_b   1.000
_cell.length_c   1.000
_cell.angle_alpha   90.00
_cell.angle_beta   90.00
_cell.angle_gamma   90.00
#
_symmetry.space_group_name_H-M   'P 1'
#
loop_
_entity.id
_entity.type
_entity.pdbx_description
1 polymer ?
#
loop_
_entity_poly.entity_id
_entity_poly.type
_entity_poly.pdbx_seq_one_letter_code
_entity_poly.pdbx_strand_id
1 'polypeptide(L)'
;IKVTKMISTSRTTAQKPLKRNIENIMLAASAVVHRHVASSSLPRVLVAVSPHAPSQRQQVHHHHHDAGSSCSTVAFGPRWGQEANLVGAAGFYRSSVFLQRSSATEQRRTMAALVKPRLVAVEEARRFMVDCLVKSHTPLSHAQQQADLLVEADYRGHFSHGMNRLEMYINDLHKNACNGAAVPTVLNETPATAWVDGNNGLGAVVGNFCMDLAIKKAKEVGVGWVCAKRSNHYGIAGHYTLHAMKQGCIGMSMTNTSPLASPTRSKDAALGTNPISVGAPAENGDGFV
;
A
#
# COMPACT_ATOMS: atom_id res chain seq x y z
N ILE A 1 -0.47 -34.94 66.59
CA ILE A 1 -0.72 -33.88 67.60
C ILE A 1 0.26 -32.74 67.32
N LYS A 2 -0.27 -31.50 67.16
CA LYS A 2 0.37 -30.16 66.92
C LYS A 2 1.89 -30.08 66.68
N VAL A 3 2.31 -29.33 65.64
CA VAL A 3 3.08 -28.06 65.78
C VAL A 3 2.80 -27.10 64.60
N THR A 4 2.62 -25.84 64.99
CA THR A 4 2.23 -24.60 64.30
C THR A 4 3.37 -23.92 63.50
N LYS A 5 3.06 -23.15 62.45
CA LYS A 5 3.45 -21.71 62.39
C LYS A 5 2.72 -20.90 61.32
N MET A 6 2.04 -19.86 61.80
CA MET A 6 1.59 -18.69 61.05
C MET A 6 2.79 -17.93 60.45
N ILE A 7 2.66 -17.47 59.21
CA ILE A 7 3.02 -16.10 58.83
C ILE A 7 1.90 -15.57 57.94
N SER A 8 1.17 -14.58 58.46
CA SER A 8 0.30 -13.72 57.67
C SER A 8 1.13 -12.53 57.20
N THR A 9 1.03 -12.16 55.93
CA THR A 9 0.94 -10.76 55.52
C THR A 9 0.24 -10.68 54.17
N SER A 10 -0.96 -10.12 54.21
CA SER A 10 -1.74 -9.64 53.09
C SER A 10 -0.98 -8.56 52.30
N ARG A 11 -0.94 -8.69 50.98
CA ARG A 11 -1.29 -7.60 50.05
C ARG A 11 -1.60 -8.19 48.68
N THR A 12 -2.89 -8.22 48.42
CA THR A 12 -3.56 -8.38 47.15
C THR A 12 -3.05 -7.38 46.11
N THR A 13 -2.33 -7.87 45.12
CA THR A 13 -2.50 -7.46 43.72
C THR A 13 -2.57 -8.73 42.90
N ALA A 14 -3.78 -9.29 42.83
CA ALA A 14 -4.10 -10.26 41.80
C ALA A 14 -3.91 -9.56 40.45
N GLN A 15 -2.74 -9.71 39.83
CA GLN A 15 -2.66 -9.61 38.38
C GLN A 15 -3.58 -10.70 37.85
N LYS A 16 -4.82 -10.31 37.51
CA LYS A 16 -5.63 -11.12 36.61
C LYS A 16 -4.73 -11.46 35.43
N PRO A 17 -4.48 -12.75 35.12
CA PRO A 17 -3.84 -13.06 33.86
C PRO A 17 -4.74 -12.43 32.80
N LEU A 18 -4.19 -11.48 32.02
CA LEU A 18 -4.81 -11.11 30.76
C LEU A 18 -4.89 -12.42 29.97
N LYS A 19 -6.04 -13.09 30.05
CA LYS A 19 -6.46 -14.01 28.99
C LYS A 19 -6.59 -13.13 27.76
N ARG A 20 -5.49 -12.89 27.06
CA ARG A 20 -5.53 -12.39 25.70
C ARG A 20 -6.26 -13.48 24.94
N ASN A 21 -7.52 -13.23 24.60
CA ASN A 21 -8.23 -13.99 23.59
C ASN A 21 -7.53 -13.72 22.25
N ILE A 22 -6.34 -14.30 22.04
CA ILE A 22 -5.72 -14.43 20.72
C ILE A 22 -6.42 -15.62 20.05
N GLU A 23 -7.75 -15.58 19.98
CA GLU A 23 -8.49 -16.56 19.21
C GLU A 23 -8.56 -16.01 17.78
N ASN A 24 -7.73 -16.62 16.92
CA ASN A 24 -7.71 -16.50 15.47
C ASN A 24 -7.31 -15.12 14.90
N ILE A 25 -6.01 -14.77 14.98
CA ILE A 25 -5.44 -13.74 14.11
C ILE A 25 -5.48 -14.27 12.67
N MET A 26 -6.36 -13.69 11.84
CA MET A 26 -6.49 -14.02 10.43
C MET A 26 -5.77 -12.98 9.57
N LEU A 27 -4.84 -13.39 8.72
CA LEU A 27 -4.14 -12.50 7.79
C LEU A 27 -4.64 -12.69 6.36
N ALA A 28 -5.16 -11.63 5.76
CA ALA A 28 -5.52 -11.57 4.34
C ALA A 28 -4.57 -10.61 3.62
N ALA A 29 -3.77 -11.15 2.71
CA ALA A 29 -2.81 -10.38 1.91
C ALA A 29 -3.12 -10.50 0.42
N SER A 30 -3.09 -9.36 -0.28
CA SER A 30 -3.16 -9.31 -1.74
C SER A 30 -1.98 -8.56 -2.34
N ALA A 31 -1.34 -9.16 -3.34
CA ALA A 31 -0.34 -8.51 -4.18
C ALA A 31 -0.83 -8.45 -5.63
N VAL A 32 -1.20 -7.26 -6.11
CA VAL A 32 -1.73 -7.08 -7.46
C VAL A 32 -0.63 -6.52 -8.35
N VAL A 33 -0.23 -7.24 -9.39
CA VAL A 33 0.85 -6.82 -10.29
C VAL A 33 0.27 -6.19 -11.56
N HIS A 34 0.65 -4.93 -11.82
CA HIS A 34 0.38 -4.20 -13.05
C HIS A 34 1.06 -4.85 -14.25
N ARG A 35 0.51 -4.61 -15.44
CA ARG A 35 1.09 -5.02 -16.71
C ARG A 35 2.59 -4.70 -16.80
N HIS A 36 3.38 -5.72 -17.11
CA HIS A 36 4.79 -5.57 -17.51
C HIS A 36 4.83 -4.87 -18.87
N VAL A 37 5.45 -3.69 -18.95
CA VAL A 37 6.03 -3.22 -20.22
C VAL A 37 7.24 -4.11 -20.47
N ALA A 38 7.28 -4.76 -21.63
CA ALA A 38 8.18 -5.87 -21.94
C ALA A 38 9.65 -5.62 -21.53
N SER A 39 10.15 -6.42 -20.59
CA SER A 39 11.53 -6.88 -20.59
C SER A 39 11.62 -8.23 -19.86
N SER A 40 12.41 -9.13 -20.43
CA SER A 40 12.54 -10.53 -20.07
C SER A 40 13.30 -10.74 -18.77
N SER A 41 12.59 -11.06 -17.68
CA SER A 41 12.97 -12.01 -16.61
C SER A 41 12.05 -11.79 -15.40
N LEU A 42 11.37 -12.85 -14.98
CA LEU A 42 10.41 -12.83 -13.88
C LEU A 42 11.09 -12.44 -12.55
N PRO A 43 10.57 -11.48 -11.76
CA PRO A 43 10.77 -11.52 -10.33
C PRO A 43 9.77 -12.52 -9.75
N ARG A 44 10.28 -13.67 -9.31
CA ARG A 44 9.54 -14.57 -8.41
C ARG A 44 9.40 -13.83 -7.08
N VAL A 45 8.18 -13.53 -6.66
CA VAL A 45 7.91 -13.07 -5.28
C VAL A 45 8.18 -14.27 -4.36
N LEU A 46 9.38 -14.31 -3.78
CA LEU A 46 9.77 -15.28 -2.77
C LEU A 46 9.26 -14.76 -1.42
N VAL A 47 8.18 -15.34 -0.89
CA VAL A 47 7.76 -15.11 0.49
C VAL A 47 8.61 -16.04 1.37
N ALA A 48 9.55 -15.46 2.11
CA ALA A 48 10.30 -16.18 3.13
C ALA A 48 9.39 -16.37 4.36
N VAL A 49 9.05 -17.62 4.67
CA VAL A 49 8.47 -18.00 5.97
C VAL A 49 9.63 -18.48 6.86
N SER A 50 9.82 -17.82 8.00
CA SER A 50 10.87 -18.14 8.97
C SER A 50 10.54 -19.44 9.75
N PRO A 51 11.53 -20.24 10.19
CA PRO A 51 11.37 -21.66 10.47
C PRO A 51 10.92 -21.94 11.91
N HIS A 52 9.98 -22.87 12.05
CA HIS A 52 9.84 -23.67 13.26
C HIS A 52 9.76 -25.14 12.84
N ALA A 53 10.93 -25.72 12.59
CA ALA A 53 11.13 -27.16 12.60
C ALA A 53 12.16 -27.47 13.70
N PRO A 54 11.93 -28.46 14.59
CA PRO A 54 12.82 -28.75 15.69
C PRO A 54 14.18 -29.24 15.20
N SER A 55 15.23 -28.81 15.91
CA SER A 55 16.64 -29.10 15.64
C SER A 55 16.92 -30.60 15.48
N GLN A 56 17.37 -31.01 14.29
CA GLN A 56 18.31 -32.12 14.17
C GLN A 56 19.63 -31.58 13.61
N ARG A 57 20.70 -31.70 14.41
CA ARG A 57 22.07 -31.49 13.97
C ARG A 57 22.40 -32.53 12.90
N GLN A 58 22.65 -32.09 11.68
CA GLN A 58 23.54 -32.81 10.77
C GLN A 58 24.70 -31.89 10.40
N GLN A 59 25.90 -32.37 10.71
CA GLN A 59 27.16 -31.76 10.32
C GLN A 59 27.28 -31.80 8.80
N VAL A 60 27.63 -30.68 8.17
CA VAL A 60 28.11 -30.66 6.80
C VAL A 60 29.38 -29.84 6.74
N HIS A 61 30.42 -30.45 6.17
CA HIS A 61 31.80 -29.98 6.08
C HIS A 61 31.91 -28.65 5.31
N HIS A 62 32.72 -27.73 5.84
CA HIS A 62 33.18 -26.53 5.14
C HIS A 62 34.39 -26.86 4.26
N HIS A 63 34.33 -26.49 2.97
CA HIS A 63 35.52 -26.23 2.16
C HIS A 63 35.71 -24.72 2.06
N HIS A 64 36.90 -24.29 2.49
CA HIS A 64 37.43 -22.93 2.44
C HIS A 64 37.62 -22.42 1.01
N HIS A 65 37.42 -21.11 0.81
CA HIS A 65 38.43 -20.28 0.15
C HIS A 65 38.34 -18.83 0.67
N ASP A 66 39.52 -18.32 1.03
CA ASP A 66 39.79 -17.08 1.74
C ASP A 66 39.54 -15.79 0.95
N ALA A 67 39.18 -14.73 1.67
CA ALA A 67 39.81 -13.40 1.52
C ALA A 67 39.56 -12.52 2.76
N GLY A 68 40.58 -12.46 3.63
CA GLY A 68 41.15 -11.26 4.26
C GLY A 68 40.24 -10.16 4.85
N SER A 69 40.29 -10.06 6.18
CA SER A 69 39.85 -8.98 7.06
C SER A 69 40.56 -7.63 6.78
N SER A 70 39.95 -6.48 7.10
CA SER A 70 40.19 -5.82 8.39
C SER A 70 39.24 -4.64 8.68
N CYS A 71 39.09 -4.43 9.99
CA CYS A 71 38.26 -3.52 10.76
C CYS A 71 38.52 -2.01 10.50
N SER A 72 37.47 -1.18 10.54
CA SER A 72 37.52 0.11 11.27
C SER A 72 36.11 0.64 11.59
N THR A 73 35.81 0.72 12.88
CA THR A 73 34.71 1.49 13.47
C THR A 73 35.04 2.98 13.41
N VAL A 74 34.18 3.83 12.86
CA VAL A 74 34.20 5.28 13.15
C VAL A 74 32.76 5.81 13.27
N ALA A 75 32.45 6.33 14.46
CA ALA A 75 31.23 7.03 14.81
C ALA A 75 31.24 8.47 14.26
N PHE A 76 30.09 8.97 13.80
CA PHE A 76 29.89 10.39 13.49
C PHE A 76 28.94 11.02 14.52
N GLY A 77 29.49 11.94 15.31
CA GLY A 77 28.73 12.92 16.09
C GLY A 77 28.45 14.20 15.27
N PRO A 78 27.59 15.11 15.75
CA PRO A 78 27.24 16.32 15.03
C PRO A 78 28.25 17.44 15.33
N ARG A 79 28.74 18.13 14.30
CA ARG A 79 29.34 19.48 14.41
C ARG A 79 28.81 20.35 13.28
N TRP A 80 27.97 21.32 13.64
CA TRP A 80 27.77 22.55 12.89
C TRP A 80 28.17 23.70 13.81
N GLY A 81 29.16 24.48 13.40
CA GLY A 81 29.61 25.69 14.09
C GLY A 81 30.68 26.42 13.28
N GLN A 82 30.33 27.65 12.88
CA GLN A 82 31.18 28.77 12.44
C GLN A 82 31.95 28.62 11.10
N GLU A 83 32.21 29.63 10.28
CA GLU A 83 31.79 31.02 10.03
C GLU A 83 32.52 31.41 8.74
N ALA A 84 31.98 32.29 7.89
CA ALA A 84 32.82 33.18 7.06
C ALA A 84 31.99 34.30 6.44
N ASN A 85 32.09 35.49 7.06
CA ASN A 85 31.78 36.78 6.46
C ASN A 85 32.81 37.10 5.36
N LEU A 86 32.35 37.52 4.18
CA LEU A 86 33.12 38.42 3.31
C LEU A 86 32.18 39.48 2.72
N VAL A 87 32.41 40.71 3.14
CA VAL A 87 31.81 41.95 2.62
C VAL A 87 32.65 42.43 1.44
N GLY A 88 32.03 42.73 0.30
CA GLY A 88 32.68 43.31 -0.88
C GLY A 88 31.66 44.03 -1.77
N ALA A 89 31.93 45.30 -2.04
CA ALA A 89 31.01 46.34 -2.50
C ALA A 89 30.49 46.24 -3.95
N ALA A 90 29.28 46.82 -4.12
CA ALA A 90 28.82 47.68 -5.22
C ALA A 90 28.70 47.12 -6.66
N GLY A 91 27.45 47.04 -7.13
CA GLY A 91 27.10 46.89 -8.54
C GLY A 91 25.59 46.80 -8.73
N PHE A 92 24.88 47.92 -8.61
CA PHE A 92 23.45 48.04 -8.88
C PHE A 92 23.15 47.75 -10.37
N TYR A 93 22.52 46.62 -10.66
CA TYR A 93 21.71 46.43 -11.87
C TYR A 93 20.38 45.80 -11.46
N ARG A 94 19.38 46.65 -11.21
CA ARG A 94 17.98 46.22 -11.05
C ARG A 94 17.48 45.77 -12.43
N SER A 95 17.51 44.46 -12.69
CA SER A 95 16.75 43.88 -13.79
C SER A 95 15.28 43.73 -13.36
N SER A 96 14.40 44.34 -14.16
CA SER A 96 12.94 44.45 -14.01
C SER A 96 12.17 43.11 -14.03
N VAL A 97 12.87 41.97 -14.01
CA VAL A 97 12.28 40.63 -14.17
C VAL A 97 11.72 40.09 -12.84
N PHE A 98 12.14 40.63 -11.69
CA PHE A 98 11.70 40.14 -10.38
C PHE A 98 10.34 40.71 -9.91
N LEU A 99 9.89 41.86 -10.44
CA LEU A 99 8.59 42.45 -10.06
C LEU A 99 7.39 41.91 -10.85
N GLN A 100 7.59 41.34 -12.05
CA GLN A 100 6.49 40.78 -12.86
C GLN A 100 6.13 39.32 -12.51
N ARG A 101 6.99 38.58 -11.79
CA ARG A 101 6.68 37.21 -11.34
C ARG A 101 5.83 37.15 -10.05
N SER A 102 5.86 38.21 -9.24
CA SER A 102 5.02 38.30 -8.03
C SER A 102 3.54 38.42 -8.39
N SER A 103 3.20 39.31 -9.33
CA SER A 103 1.81 39.62 -9.67
C SER A 103 1.05 38.43 -10.28
N ALA A 104 1.66 37.62 -11.15
CA ALA A 104 1.00 36.46 -11.75
C ALA A 104 0.75 35.32 -10.75
N THR A 105 1.66 35.14 -9.78
CA THR A 105 1.54 34.12 -8.72
C THR A 105 0.51 34.54 -7.67
N GLU A 106 0.44 35.84 -7.38
CA GLU A 106 -0.52 36.47 -6.47
C GLU A 106 -1.92 36.57 -7.10
N GLN A 107 -2.00 36.83 -8.42
CA GLN A 107 -3.23 36.75 -9.22
C GLN A 107 -3.78 35.32 -9.33
N ARG A 108 -2.92 34.29 -9.47
CA ARG A 108 -3.36 32.88 -9.42
C ARG A 108 -3.84 32.47 -8.03
N ARG A 109 -3.18 32.94 -6.96
CA ARG A 109 -3.62 32.69 -5.57
C ARG A 109 -4.95 33.37 -5.25
N THR A 110 -5.16 34.59 -5.72
CA THR A 110 -6.42 35.34 -5.52
C THR A 110 -7.57 34.75 -6.33
N MET A 111 -7.33 34.31 -7.57
CA MET A 111 -8.36 33.62 -8.37
C MET A 111 -8.77 32.27 -7.77
N ALA A 112 -7.81 31.47 -7.26
CA ALA A 112 -8.12 30.21 -6.59
C ALA A 112 -8.89 30.39 -5.27
N ALA A 113 -8.64 31.49 -4.55
CA ALA A 113 -9.35 31.85 -3.31
C ALA A 113 -10.79 32.36 -3.55
N LEU A 114 -11.12 32.79 -4.77
CA LEU A 114 -12.43 33.32 -5.14
C LEU A 114 -13.42 32.25 -5.63
N VAL A 115 -12.95 31.04 -5.93
CA VAL A 115 -13.81 29.92 -6.30
C VAL A 115 -14.29 29.23 -5.03
N LYS A 116 -15.50 29.58 -4.59
CA LYS A 116 -16.18 28.86 -3.51
C LYS A 116 -16.23 27.37 -3.89
N PRO A 117 -15.70 26.44 -3.07
CA PRO A 117 -15.69 25.03 -3.42
C PRO A 117 -17.12 24.56 -3.64
N ARG A 118 -17.40 24.09 -4.86
CA ARG A 118 -18.69 23.48 -5.18
C ARG A 118 -18.70 22.11 -4.55
N LEU A 119 -19.53 21.94 -3.52
CA LEU A 119 -19.76 20.64 -2.91
C LEU A 119 -20.67 19.82 -3.82
N VAL A 120 -20.34 18.55 -3.97
CA VAL A 120 -21.14 17.57 -4.73
C VAL A 120 -21.51 16.45 -3.76
N ALA A 121 -22.76 15.98 -3.82
CA ALA A 121 -23.20 14.85 -3.02
C ALA A 121 -22.45 13.57 -3.45
N VAL A 122 -22.12 12.70 -2.49
CA VAL A 122 -21.37 11.46 -2.73
C VAL A 122 -22.06 10.57 -3.75
N GLU A 123 -23.35 10.36 -3.55
CA GLU A 123 -24.15 9.52 -4.43
C GLU A 123 -24.20 10.07 -5.85
N GLU A 124 -24.18 11.40 -5.99
CA GLU A 124 -24.16 12.04 -7.30
C GLU A 124 -22.81 11.88 -8.00
N ALA A 125 -21.71 12.07 -7.26
CA ALA A 125 -20.36 11.81 -7.72
C ALA A 125 -20.18 10.33 -8.14
N ARG A 126 -20.68 9.42 -7.32
CA ARG A 126 -20.67 7.97 -7.56
C ARG A 126 -21.48 7.58 -8.79
N ARG A 127 -22.73 8.05 -8.89
CA ARG A 127 -23.62 7.84 -10.05
C ARG A 127 -22.93 8.29 -11.33
N PHE A 128 -22.37 9.51 -11.34
CA PHE A 128 -21.66 10.04 -12.51
C PHE A 128 -20.51 9.13 -12.95
N MET A 129 -19.66 8.68 -12.02
CA MET A 129 -18.56 7.77 -12.33
C MET A 129 -19.04 6.43 -12.89
N VAL A 130 -20.10 5.85 -12.30
CA VAL A 130 -20.70 4.60 -12.79
C VAL A 130 -21.24 4.79 -14.21
N ASP A 131 -21.98 5.86 -14.48
CA ASP A 131 -22.56 6.13 -15.80
C ASP A 131 -21.46 6.28 -16.86
N CYS A 132 -20.38 7.00 -16.55
CA CYS A 132 -19.24 7.14 -17.46
C CYS A 132 -18.60 5.77 -17.78
N LEU A 133 -18.34 4.94 -16.78
CA LEU A 133 -17.71 3.62 -16.98
C LEU A 133 -18.63 2.67 -17.76
N VAL A 134 -19.93 2.67 -17.47
CA VAL A 134 -20.92 1.88 -18.22
C VAL A 134 -20.96 2.32 -19.69
N LYS A 135 -20.92 3.63 -19.96
CA LYS A 135 -20.82 4.14 -21.34
C LYS A 135 -19.49 3.77 -22.02
N SER A 136 -18.43 3.56 -21.26
CA SER A 136 -17.15 3.01 -21.72
C SER A 136 -17.08 1.48 -21.71
N HIS A 137 -18.21 0.81 -21.96
CA HIS A 137 -18.31 -0.65 -22.14
C HIS A 137 -17.91 -1.50 -20.91
N THR A 138 -18.03 -0.94 -19.71
CA THR A 138 -17.80 -1.67 -18.46
C THR A 138 -19.13 -2.20 -17.90
N PRO A 139 -19.25 -3.49 -17.54
CA PRO A 139 -20.43 -4.01 -16.85
C PRO A 139 -20.74 -3.25 -15.57
N LEU A 140 -22.03 -3.11 -15.24
CA LEU A 140 -22.48 -2.30 -14.10
C LEU A 140 -21.79 -2.67 -12.78
N SER A 141 -21.63 -3.96 -12.49
CA SER A 141 -20.96 -4.44 -11.27
C SER A 141 -19.49 -4.03 -11.18
N HIS A 142 -18.78 -3.99 -12.32
CA HIS A 142 -17.38 -3.57 -12.39
C HIS A 142 -17.27 -2.04 -12.28
N ALA A 143 -18.20 -1.32 -12.92
CA ALA A 143 -18.29 0.13 -12.85
C ALA A 143 -18.54 0.61 -11.41
N GLN A 144 -19.41 -0.08 -10.67
CA GLN A 144 -19.68 0.21 -9.26
C GLN A 144 -18.44 0.01 -8.39
N GLN A 145 -17.74 -1.13 -8.52
CA GLN A 145 -16.51 -1.38 -7.77
C GLN A 145 -15.44 -0.32 -8.01
N GLN A 146 -15.26 0.09 -9.27
CA GLN A 146 -14.30 1.13 -9.62
C GLN A 146 -14.74 2.50 -9.06
N ALA A 147 -16.02 2.85 -9.16
CA ALA A 147 -16.53 4.11 -8.60
C ALA A 147 -16.40 4.15 -7.07
N ASP A 148 -16.70 3.04 -6.38
CA ASP A 148 -16.59 2.93 -4.92
C ASP A 148 -15.16 3.19 -4.44
N LEU A 149 -14.17 2.61 -5.12
CA LEU A 149 -12.75 2.85 -4.86
C LEU A 149 -12.37 4.34 -5.04
N LEU A 150 -12.84 5.00 -6.10
CA LEU A 150 -12.50 6.41 -6.37
C LEU A 150 -13.18 7.34 -5.35
N VAL A 151 -14.43 7.07 -4.99
CA VAL A 151 -15.12 7.80 -3.91
C VAL A 151 -14.36 7.64 -2.60
N GLU A 152 -13.96 6.41 -2.24
CA GLU A 152 -13.25 6.14 -1.00
C GLU A 152 -11.90 6.88 -0.95
N ALA A 153 -11.18 6.94 -2.07
CA ALA A 153 -9.95 7.71 -2.15
C ALA A 153 -10.17 9.21 -1.87
N ASP A 154 -11.18 9.83 -2.47
CA ASP A 154 -11.51 11.25 -2.22
C ASP A 154 -11.94 11.47 -0.76
N TYR A 155 -12.79 10.58 -0.22
CA TYR A 155 -13.27 10.67 1.16
C TYR A 155 -12.16 10.56 2.21
N ARG A 156 -11.10 9.83 1.89
CA ARG A 156 -9.94 9.64 2.76
C ARG A 156 -8.85 10.69 2.53
N GLY A 157 -9.09 11.69 1.69
CA GLY A 157 -8.13 12.75 1.39
C GLY A 157 -6.99 12.32 0.45
N HIS A 158 -7.12 11.16 -0.22
CA HIS A 158 -6.20 10.69 -1.24
C HIS A 158 -6.63 11.17 -2.64
N PHE A 159 -6.79 12.49 -2.78
CA PHE A 159 -7.30 13.13 -4.01
C PHE A 159 -6.49 12.81 -5.26
N SER A 160 -5.25 12.33 -5.15
CA SER A 160 -4.43 11.88 -6.29
C SER A 160 -4.90 10.55 -6.91
N HIS A 161 -5.81 9.84 -6.25
CA HIS A 161 -6.29 8.50 -6.62
C HIS A 161 -7.83 8.40 -6.63
N GLY A 162 -8.55 9.52 -6.49
CA GLY A 162 -10.01 9.57 -6.50
C GLY A 162 -10.61 9.93 -7.85
N MET A 163 -11.70 10.69 -7.87
CA MET A 163 -12.43 11.03 -9.09
C MET A 163 -11.56 11.70 -10.17
N ASN A 164 -10.49 12.40 -9.79
CA ASN A 164 -9.56 12.99 -10.74
C ASN A 164 -8.87 11.98 -11.67
N ARG A 165 -8.89 10.69 -11.33
CA ARG A 165 -8.37 9.59 -12.17
C ARG A 165 -9.42 9.00 -13.11
N LEU A 166 -10.69 9.40 -13.03
CA LEU A 166 -11.76 8.82 -13.84
C LEU A 166 -11.44 8.88 -15.35
N GLU A 167 -10.96 10.03 -15.83
CA GLU A 167 -10.57 10.22 -17.23
C GLU A 167 -9.49 9.22 -17.67
N MET A 168 -8.51 8.92 -16.80
CA MET A 168 -7.46 7.94 -17.09
C MET A 168 -8.06 6.56 -17.35
N TYR A 169 -8.97 6.09 -16.48
CA TYR A 169 -9.61 4.79 -16.66
C TYR A 169 -10.45 4.72 -17.94
N ILE A 170 -11.23 5.77 -18.24
CA ILE A 170 -12.03 5.86 -19.46
C ILE A 170 -11.13 5.80 -20.70
N ASN A 171 -10.02 6.54 -20.69
CA ASN A 171 -9.05 6.55 -21.79
C ASN A 171 -8.38 5.18 -21.97
N ASP A 172 -8.04 4.49 -20.89
CA ASP A 172 -7.45 3.15 -20.95
C ASP A 172 -8.45 2.12 -21.50
N LEU A 173 -9.74 2.24 -21.16
CA LEU A 173 -10.81 1.42 -21.74
C LEU A 173 -10.96 1.67 -23.24
N HIS A 174 -11.04 2.93 -23.67
CA HIS A 174 -11.18 3.29 -25.08
C HIS A 174 -9.97 2.87 -25.94
N LYS A 175 -8.76 2.88 -25.37
CA LYS A 175 -7.54 2.44 -26.04
C LYS A 175 -7.32 0.92 -25.98
N ASN A 176 -8.25 0.16 -25.38
CA ASN A 176 -8.10 -1.26 -25.09
C ASN A 176 -6.83 -1.59 -24.26
N ALA A 177 -6.31 -0.60 -23.51
CA ALA A 177 -5.23 -0.82 -22.56
C ALA A 177 -5.75 -1.56 -21.32
N CYS A 178 -7.03 -1.44 -21.02
CA CYS A 178 -7.76 -2.17 -19.99
C CYS A 178 -9.05 -2.79 -20.58
N ASN A 179 -9.45 -3.97 -20.10
CA ASN A 179 -10.72 -4.60 -20.46
C ASN A 179 -11.74 -4.44 -19.32
N GLY A 180 -12.72 -3.56 -19.51
CA GLY A 180 -13.76 -3.28 -18.51
C GLY A 180 -14.62 -4.49 -18.16
N ALA A 181 -14.77 -5.46 -19.09
CA ALA A 181 -15.58 -6.67 -18.90
C ALA A 181 -14.76 -7.89 -18.43
N ALA A 182 -13.45 -7.74 -18.19
CA ALA A 182 -12.61 -8.86 -17.76
C ALA A 182 -13.03 -9.39 -16.39
N VAL A 183 -13.11 -10.72 -16.29
CA VAL A 183 -13.37 -11.44 -15.04
C VAL A 183 -12.06 -12.11 -14.60
N PRO A 184 -11.58 -11.87 -13.35
CA PRO A 184 -10.39 -12.54 -12.84
C PRO A 184 -10.54 -14.07 -12.81
N THR A 185 -9.45 -14.80 -13.02
CA THR A 185 -9.45 -16.27 -13.03
C THR A 185 -8.37 -16.83 -12.12
N VAL A 186 -8.71 -17.81 -11.29
CA VAL A 186 -7.71 -18.54 -10.48
C VAL A 186 -6.92 -19.49 -11.39
N LEU A 187 -5.61 -19.31 -11.43
CA LEU A 187 -4.68 -20.17 -12.19
C LEU A 187 -4.23 -21.38 -11.38
N ASN A 188 -4.03 -21.19 -10.08
CA ASN A 188 -3.62 -22.23 -9.14
C ASN A 188 -3.97 -21.81 -7.71
N GLU A 189 -4.26 -22.76 -6.83
CA GLU A 189 -4.54 -22.48 -5.42
C GLU A 189 -4.14 -23.63 -4.48
N THR A 190 -3.91 -23.24 -3.22
CA THR A 190 -3.79 -24.12 -2.06
C THR A 190 -4.82 -23.67 -1.01
N PRO A 191 -4.96 -24.35 0.14
CA PRO A 191 -5.85 -23.85 1.20
C PRO A 191 -5.53 -22.41 1.63
N ALA A 192 -4.25 -22.03 1.67
CA ALA A 192 -3.79 -20.73 2.16
C ALA A 192 -3.42 -19.71 1.07
N THR A 193 -3.24 -20.14 -0.19
CA THR A 193 -2.71 -19.26 -1.25
C THR A 193 -3.48 -19.38 -2.56
N ALA A 194 -3.45 -18.35 -3.40
CA ALA A 194 -3.89 -18.43 -4.79
C ALA A 194 -3.08 -17.53 -5.72
N TRP A 195 -2.98 -17.96 -6.99
CA TRP A 195 -2.45 -17.17 -8.08
C TRP A 195 -3.57 -16.86 -9.09
N VAL A 196 -3.77 -15.59 -9.40
CA VAL A 196 -4.88 -15.09 -10.20
C VAL A 196 -4.37 -14.40 -11.47
N ASP A 197 -5.04 -14.63 -12.59
CA ASP A 197 -4.92 -13.78 -13.77
C ASP A 197 -6.06 -12.74 -13.76
N GLY A 198 -5.71 -11.46 -13.75
CA GLY A 198 -6.67 -10.36 -13.80
C GLY A 198 -7.28 -10.15 -15.18
N ASN A 199 -6.82 -10.88 -16.20
CA ASN A 199 -7.32 -10.81 -17.58
C ASN A 199 -7.33 -9.40 -18.17
N ASN A 200 -6.35 -8.59 -17.77
CA ASN A 200 -6.22 -7.18 -18.12
C ASN A 200 -7.41 -6.31 -17.66
N GLY A 201 -8.08 -6.72 -16.59
CA GLY A 201 -9.23 -6.03 -16.04
C GLY A 201 -8.91 -4.75 -15.26
N LEU A 202 -9.98 -4.06 -14.86
CA LEU A 202 -9.90 -2.90 -13.98
C LEU A 202 -9.27 -3.31 -12.63
N GLY A 203 -8.36 -2.48 -12.12
CA GLY A 203 -7.64 -2.78 -10.89
C GLY A 203 -8.56 -2.95 -9.67
N ALA A 204 -9.64 -2.17 -9.58
CA ALA A 204 -10.67 -2.34 -8.55
C ALA A 204 -11.27 -3.76 -8.56
N VAL A 205 -11.68 -4.23 -9.74
CA VAL A 205 -12.31 -5.55 -9.93
C VAL A 205 -11.34 -6.68 -9.57
N VAL A 206 -10.10 -6.60 -10.06
CA VAL A 206 -9.09 -7.62 -9.77
C VAL A 206 -8.71 -7.60 -8.28
N GLY A 207 -8.49 -6.43 -7.70
CA GLY A 207 -8.11 -6.28 -6.30
C GLY A 207 -9.19 -6.75 -5.33
N ASN A 208 -10.46 -6.43 -5.60
CA ASN A 208 -11.59 -6.88 -4.79
C ASN A 208 -11.72 -8.40 -4.84
N PHE A 209 -11.69 -8.99 -6.04
CA PHE A 209 -11.70 -10.45 -6.20
C PHE A 209 -10.56 -11.12 -5.41
N CYS A 210 -9.34 -10.59 -5.52
CA CYS A 210 -8.19 -11.15 -4.81
C CYS A 210 -8.31 -11.02 -3.30
N MET A 211 -8.80 -9.88 -2.80
CA MET A 211 -8.97 -9.67 -1.36
C MET A 211 -10.11 -10.52 -0.80
N ASP A 212 -11.23 -10.66 -1.51
CA ASP A 212 -12.32 -11.57 -1.13
C ASP A 212 -11.83 -13.02 -1.02
N LEU A 213 -11.05 -13.47 -2.00
CA LEU A 213 -10.44 -14.80 -1.98
C LEU A 213 -9.44 -14.97 -0.84
N ALA A 214 -8.63 -13.94 -0.54
CA ALA A 214 -7.69 -13.95 0.57
C ALA A 214 -8.43 -14.02 1.92
N ILE A 215 -9.49 -13.23 2.11
CA ILE A 215 -10.32 -13.25 3.32
C ILE A 215 -10.98 -14.61 3.49
N LYS A 216 -11.54 -15.20 2.42
CA LYS A 216 -12.14 -16.53 2.46
C LYS A 216 -11.12 -17.57 2.96
N LYS A 217 -9.93 -17.61 2.36
CA LYS A 217 -8.87 -18.55 2.76
C LYS A 217 -8.37 -18.29 4.19
N ALA A 218 -8.23 -17.03 4.58
CA ALA A 218 -7.83 -16.66 5.94
C ALA A 218 -8.85 -17.13 6.99
N LYS A 219 -10.15 -17.07 6.68
CA LYS A 219 -11.21 -17.59 7.55
C LYS A 219 -11.22 -19.12 7.64
N GLU A 220 -10.77 -19.81 6.59
CA GLU A 220 -10.72 -21.27 6.55
C GLU A 220 -9.50 -21.84 7.29
N VAL A 221 -8.31 -21.26 7.08
CA VAL A 221 -7.03 -21.84 7.57
C VAL A 221 -6.12 -20.85 8.32
N GLY A 222 -6.63 -19.68 8.68
CA GLY A 222 -5.91 -18.64 9.44
C GLY A 222 -5.09 -17.66 8.59
N VAL A 223 -4.76 -18.01 7.35
CA VAL A 223 -4.04 -17.11 6.43
C VAL A 223 -4.53 -17.27 4.99
N GLY A 224 -4.61 -16.15 4.27
CA GLY A 224 -4.91 -16.10 2.85
C GLY A 224 -3.94 -15.16 2.14
N TRP A 225 -3.19 -15.68 1.17
CA TRP A 225 -2.26 -14.90 0.36
C TRP A 225 -2.56 -15.05 -1.13
N VAL A 226 -3.00 -13.97 -1.77
CA VAL A 226 -3.41 -13.99 -3.18
C VAL A 226 -2.58 -13.03 -4.01
N CYS A 227 -1.91 -13.56 -5.03
CA CYS A 227 -1.15 -12.77 -5.99
C CYS A 227 -1.90 -12.70 -7.33
N ALA A 228 -1.97 -11.53 -7.95
CA ALA A 228 -2.52 -11.36 -9.30
C ALA A 228 -1.46 -10.90 -10.30
N LYS A 229 -1.57 -11.39 -11.54
CA LYS A 229 -0.85 -10.85 -12.72
C LYS A 229 -1.84 -10.24 -13.70
N ARG A 230 -1.32 -9.45 -14.65
CA ARG A 230 -2.12 -8.83 -15.74
C ARG A 230 -3.33 -8.05 -15.21
N SER A 231 -3.08 -7.22 -14.20
CA SER A 231 -4.03 -6.22 -13.70
C SER A 231 -3.65 -4.81 -14.18
N ASN A 232 -4.43 -3.81 -13.76
CA ASN A 232 -4.22 -2.38 -14.02
C ASN A 232 -4.24 -1.56 -12.73
N HIS A 233 -4.18 -0.23 -12.85
CA HIS A 233 -4.23 0.70 -11.73
C HIS A 233 -5.43 0.46 -10.82
N TYR A 234 -5.14 0.27 -9.53
CA TYR A 234 -6.09 -0.23 -8.54
C TYR A 234 -6.44 0.80 -7.45
N GLY A 235 -6.13 2.07 -7.70
CA GLY A 235 -6.39 3.18 -6.77
C GLY A 235 -5.56 3.09 -5.50
N ILE A 236 -6.19 3.35 -4.36
CA ILE A 236 -5.54 3.34 -3.04
C ILE A 236 -5.40 1.91 -2.51
N ALA A 237 -4.18 1.51 -2.13
CA ALA A 237 -3.93 0.20 -1.52
C ALA A 237 -4.78 -0.05 -0.26
N GLY A 238 -5.07 1.04 0.49
CA GLY A 238 -5.87 1.02 1.71
C GLY A 238 -7.31 0.53 1.53
N HIS A 239 -7.91 0.66 0.34
CA HIS A 239 -9.27 0.16 0.07
C HIS A 239 -9.39 -1.35 0.37
N TYR A 240 -8.41 -2.12 -0.11
CA TYR A 240 -8.37 -3.57 0.07
C TYR A 240 -8.02 -3.97 1.51
N THR A 241 -7.10 -3.25 2.14
CA THR A 241 -6.74 -3.45 3.55
C THR A 241 -7.94 -3.22 4.46
N LEU A 242 -8.69 -2.13 4.23
CA LEU A 242 -9.91 -1.81 4.97
C LEU A 242 -11.01 -2.83 4.73
N HIS A 243 -11.10 -3.39 3.52
CA HIS A 243 -12.03 -4.48 3.22
C HIS A 243 -11.75 -5.72 4.08
N ALA A 244 -10.49 -6.12 4.24
CA ALA A 244 -10.11 -7.20 5.15
C ALA A 244 -10.43 -6.89 6.62
N MET A 245 -10.17 -5.66 7.07
CA MET A 245 -10.48 -5.24 8.45
C MET A 245 -11.97 -5.26 8.76
N LYS A 246 -12.82 -4.82 7.81
CA LYS A 246 -14.29 -4.93 7.93
C LYS A 246 -14.76 -6.39 8.11
N GLN A 247 -13.94 -7.35 7.69
CA GLN A 247 -14.19 -8.78 7.82
C GLN A 247 -13.53 -9.43 9.04
N GLY A 248 -12.93 -8.63 9.94
CA GLY A 248 -12.25 -9.10 11.15
C GLY A 248 -10.86 -9.68 10.89
N CYS A 249 -10.24 -9.40 9.73
CA CYS A 249 -8.90 -9.85 9.40
C CYS A 249 -7.89 -8.71 9.52
N ILE A 250 -6.63 -9.05 9.82
CA ILE A 250 -5.49 -8.19 9.48
C ILE A 250 -5.40 -8.17 7.95
N GLY A 251 -5.38 -6.97 7.38
CA GLY A 251 -5.29 -6.73 5.95
C GLY A 251 -3.89 -6.30 5.53
N MET A 252 -3.45 -6.78 4.38
CA MET A 252 -2.25 -6.29 3.70
C MET A 252 -2.49 -6.19 2.19
N SER A 253 -2.11 -5.06 1.59
CA SER A 253 -2.20 -4.86 0.14
C SER A 253 -0.95 -4.21 -0.41
N MET A 254 -0.47 -4.72 -1.53
CA MET A 254 0.68 -4.20 -2.26
C MET A 254 0.41 -4.22 -3.76
N THR A 255 1.01 -3.28 -4.49
CA THR A 255 1.07 -3.33 -5.95
C THR A 255 2.41 -2.79 -6.44
N ASN A 256 2.80 -3.14 -7.66
CA ASN A 256 3.87 -2.44 -8.36
C ASN A 256 3.28 -1.38 -9.32
N THR A 257 4.09 -0.44 -9.81
CA THR A 257 3.67 0.50 -10.86
C THR A 257 4.75 0.63 -11.94
N SER A 258 4.45 1.40 -13.00
CA SER A 258 5.44 1.74 -14.03
C SER A 258 6.69 2.38 -13.43
N PRO A 259 7.88 2.21 -14.03
CA PRO A 259 9.12 2.78 -13.51
C PRO A 259 9.06 4.30 -13.39
N LEU A 260 9.22 4.81 -12.17
CA LEU A 260 9.19 6.23 -11.81
C LEU A 260 10.28 6.62 -10.81
N ALA A 261 10.83 5.67 -10.06
CA ALA A 261 11.85 5.88 -9.05
C ALA A 261 13.16 5.19 -9.42
N SER A 262 14.28 5.87 -9.14
CA SER A 262 15.62 5.33 -9.34
C SER A 262 16.06 4.54 -8.11
N PRO A 263 16.53 3.29 -8.26
CA PRO A 263 17.20 2.57 -7.18
C PRO A 263 18.37 3.38 -6.61
N THR A 264 18.74 3.11 -5.35
CA THR A 264 19.92 3.69 -4.71
C THR A 264 21.15 3.50 -5.60
N ARG A 265 21.83 4.61 -5.94
CA ARG A 265 23.01 4.67 -6.86
C ARG A 265 22.70 4.40 -8.34
N SER A 266 21.44 4.42 -8.75
CA SER A 266 21.04 4.46 -10.16
C SER A 266 20.77 5.90 -10.61
N LYS A 267 21.08 6.19 -11.87
CA LYS A 267 20.61 7.40 -12.56
C LYS A 267 19.29 7.17 -13.31
N ASP A 268 18.95 5.92 -13.59
CA ASP A 268 17.79 5.52 -14.38
C ASP A 268 16.66 5.01 -13.49
N ALA A 269 15.42 5.32 -13.88
CA ALA A 269 14.22 4.86 -13.20
C ALA A 269 13.97 3.37 -13.50
N ALA A 270 13.80 2.57 -12.45
CA ALA A 270 13.55 1.13 -12.55
C ALA A 270 12.47 0.61 -11.59
N LEU A 271 12.13 1.38 -10.56
CA LEU A 271 11.12 1.02 -9.56
C LEU A 271 9.84 1.83 -9.77
N GLY A 272 8.69 1.23 -9.52
CA GLY A 272 7.47 1.99 -9.33
C GLY A 272 7.42 2.65 -7.95
N THR A 273 6.37 3.42 -7.70
CA THR A 273 6.04 3.95 -6.36
C THR A 273 5.63 2.85 -5.37
N ASN A 274 5.25 1.68 -5.88
CA ASN A 274 5.05 0.42 -5.18
C ASN A 274 4.49 0.54 -3.74
N PRO A 275 3.23 0.99 -3.57
CA PRO A 275 2.67 1.22 -2.25
C PRO A 275 2.49 -0.08 -1.46
N ILE A 276 2.57 0.07 -0.13
CA ILE A 276 2.27 -0.97 0.85
C ILE A 276 1.21 -0.39 1.78
N SER A 277 0.13 -1.13 2.00
CA SER A 277 -0.86 -0.84 3.03
C SER A 277 -1.00 -2.05 3.94
N VAL A 278 -1.07 -1.80 5.24
CA VAL A 278 -1.25 -2.81 6.30
C VAL A 278 -2.25 -2.24 7.29
N GLY A 279 -3.18 -3.06 7.75
CA GLY A 279 -4.13 -2.62 8.75
C GLY A 279 -4.62 -3.77 9.61
N ALA A 280 -4.99 -3.46 10.85
CA ALA A 280 -5.55 -4.43 11.77
C ALA A 280 -6.68 -3.79 12.59
N PRO A 281 -7.78 -4.54 12.81
CA PRO A 281 -8.80 -4.12 13.76
C PRO A 281 -8.27 -4.22 15.19
N ALA A 282 -8.73 -3.34 16.06
CA ALA A 282 -8.54 -3.40 17.50
C ALA A 282 -9.89 -3.47 18.22
N GLU A 283 -9.88 -3.45 19.56
CA GLU A 283 -11.10 -3.48 20.36
C GLU A 283 -11.86 -2.14 20.28
N ASN A 284 -13.16 -2.17 20.59
CA ASN A 284 -14.02 -0.99 20.73
C ASN A 284 -14.09 -0.07 19.49
N GLY A 285 -13.91 -0.65 18.29
CA GLY A 285 -13.97 0.09 17.03
C GLY A 285 -12.70 0.86 16.67
N ASP A 286 -11.61 0.68 17.43
CA ASP A 286 -10.29 1.19 17.09
C ASP A 286 -9.59 0.30 16.03
N GLY A 287 -8.53 0.82 15.43
CA GLY A 287 -7.72 0.08 14.46
C GLY A 287 -6.60 0.95 13.86
N PHE A 288 -5.66 0.31 13.16
CA PHE A 288 -4.65 1.03 12.39
C PHE A 288 -4.75 0.67 10.92
N VAL A 289 -4.44 1.63 10.05
CA VAL A 289 -4.31 1.52 8.58
C VAL A 289 -3.24 2.48 8.10
#